data_AF-A0A3C0B5E2-F1
#
_entry.id   AF-A0A3C0B5E2-F1
#
_cell.length_a   1.000
_cell.length_b   1.000
_cell.length_c   1.000
_cell.angle_alpha   90.00
_cell.angle_beta   90.00
_cell.angle_gamma   90.00
#
_symmetry.space_group_name_H-M   'P 1'
#
loop_
_entity.id
_entity.type
_entity.pdbx_description
1 polymer ?
#
loop_
_entity_poly.entity_id
_entity_poly.type
_entity_poly.pdbx_seq_one_letter_code
_entity_poly.pdbx_strand_id
1 'polypeptide(L)' 'SQKKEEFLVRKGPIFANFILADEINRSPAKVQSALLEAMQEKQVTIGEHTYPLQEPFLVL' A
#
# COMPACT_ATOMS: atom_id res chain seq x y z
N SER A 1 -35.31 6.59 -6.27
CA SER A 1 -34.22 5.61 -6.34
C SER A 1 -33.07 6.15 -5.48
N GLN A 2 -32.80 5.56 -4.32
CA GLN A 2 -31.64 5.97 -3.49
C GLN A 2 -30.36 5.59 -4.25
N LYS A 3 -29.47 6.56 -4.50
CA LYS A 3 -28.11 6.25 -4.97
C LYS A 3 -27.41 5.48 -3.86
N LYS A 4 -26.95 4.25 -4.14
CA LYS A 4 -25.96 3.59 -3.29
C LYS A 4 -24.67 4.43 -3.35
N GLU A 5 -24.27 4.99 -2.22
CA GLU A 5 -22.93 5.54 -2.09
C GLU A 5 -21.98 4.36 -1.93
N GLU A 6 -21.25 4.02 -2.99
CA GLU A 6 -20.24 2.97 -2.98
C GLU A 6 -18.88 3.59 -2.63
N PHE A 7 -18.23 3.03 -1.61
CA PHE A 7 -16.86 3.41 -1.27
C PHE A 7 -15.89 2.82 -2.30
N LEU A 8 -15.19 3.69 -3.02
CA LEU A 8 -14.19 3.29 -4.00
C LEU A 8 -12.81 3.33 -3.37
N VAL A 9 -12.13 2.18 -3.35
CA VAL A 9 -10.73 2.08 -2.93
C VAL A 9 -9.84 2.71 -4.00
N ARG A 10 -9.02 3.68 -3.60
CA ARG A 10 -7.96 4.25 -4.47
C ARG A 10 -6.62 3.63 -4.10
N LYS A 11 -5.98 2.99 -5.08
CA LYS A 11 -4.62 2.46 -4.94
C LYS A 11 -3.63 3.61 -4.72
N GLY A 12 -2.95 3.58 -3.58
CA GLY A 12 -1.97 4.60 -3.19
C GLY A 12 -0.57 4.39 -3.79
N PRO A 13 0.43 5.18 -3.36
CA PRO A 13 1.80 5.15 -3.89
C PRO A 13 2.49 3.79 -3.77
N ILE A 14 2.08 2.95 -2.81
CA ILE A 14 2.64 1.60 -2.60
C ILE A 14 2.46 0.68 -3.82
N PHE A 15 1.54 1.00 -4.74
CA PHE A 15 1.29 0.20 -5.94
C PHE A 15 2.18 0.57 -7.14
N ALA A 16 3.23 1.38 -6.94
CA ALA A 16 4.23 1.67 -7.97
C ALA A 16 5.32 0.60 -8.01
N ASN A 17 5.98 0.45 -9.17
CA ASN A 17 7.13 -0.47 -9.31
C ASN A 17 8.36 -0.01 -8.51
N PHE A 18 8.58 1.31 -8.44
CA PHE A 18 9.71 1.92 -7.73
C PHE A 18 9.21 2.97 -6.77
N ILE A 19 9.63 2.87 -5.51
CA ILE A 19 9.25 3.79 -4.44
C ILE A 19 10.51 4.29 -3.77
N LEU A 20 10.65 5.60 -3.66
CA LEU A 20 11.65 6.22 -2.81
C LEU A 20 10.99 6.53 -1.46
N ALA A 21 11.40 5.83 -0.42
CA ALA A 21 10.93 6.02 0.93
C ALA A 21 11.98 6.84 1.68
N ASP A 22 11.97 8.16 1.49
CA ASP A 22 12.86 9.06 2.24
C ASP A 22 12.30 9.34 3.64
N GLU A 23 13.20 9.63 4.59
CA GLU A 23 12.88 9.90 6.00
C GLU A 23 11.96 8.85 6.67
N ILE A 24 12.06 7.55 6.33
CA ILE A 24 11.15 6.52 6.88
C ILE A 24 11.13 6.50 8.41
N ASN A 25 12.27 6.82 9.01
CA ASN A 25 12.51 6.88 10.45
C ASN A 25 11.69 7.99 11.13
N ARG A 26 11.19 8.97 10.38
CA ARG A 26 10.30 10.04 10.87
C ARG A 26 8.83 9.61 10.90
N SER A 27 8.47 8.54 10.18
CA SER A 27 7.12 7.98 10.22
C SER A 27 6.88 7.14 11.49
N PRO A 28 5.64 7.05 12.01
CA PRO A 28 5.34 6.18 13.14
C PRO A 28 5.68 4.72 12.87
N ALA A 29 6.00 3.95 13.92
CA ALA A 29 6.36 2.54 13.80
C ALA A 29 5.32 1.69 13.05
N LYS A 30 4.01 2.00 13.20
CA LYS A 30 2.93 1.32 12.48
C LYS A 30 2.99 1.53 10.95
N VAL A 31 3.45 2.69 10.51
CA VAL A 31 3.60 2.99 9.07
C VAL A 31 4.81 2.26 8.52
N GLN A 32 5.92 2.26 9.27
CA GLN A 32 7.12 1.51 8.91
C GLN A 32 6.84 0.00 8.83
N SER A 33 6.13 -0.57 9.81
CA SER A 33 5.76 -1.98 9.78
C SER A 33 4.88 -2.33 8.59
N ALA A 34 3.92 -1.48 8.22
CA ALA A 34 3.07 -1.70 7.04
C ALA A 34 3.88 -1.68 5.73
N LEU A 35 4.88 -0.81 5.61
CA LEU A 35 5.79 -0.81 4.46
C LEU A 35 6.63 -2.09 4.41
N LEU A 36 7.18 -2.53 5.54
CA LEU A 36 7.95 -3.77 5.64
C LEU A 36 7.11 -5.00 5.31
N GLU A 37 5.86 -5.05 5.76
CA GLU A 37 4.90 -6.10 5.42
C GLU A 37 4.64 -6.14 3.92
N ALA A 38 4.37 -4.99 3.28
CA ALA A 38 4.20 -4.90 1.84
C ALA A 38 5.45 -5.35 1.06
N MET A 39 6.65 -5.01 1.57
CA MET A 39 7.92 -5.44 0.99
C MET A 39 8.14 -6.95 1.11
N GLN A 40 7.74 -7.57 2.21
CA GLN A 40 7.93 -8.99 2.47
C GLN A 40 6.90 -9.85 1.74
N GLU A 41 5.62 -9.51 1.86
CA GLU A 41 4.50 -10.28 1.33
C GLU A 41 4.19 -9.99 -0.14
N LYS A 42 4.74 -8.90 -0.69
CA LYS A 42 4.50 -8.43 -2.08
C LYS A 42 3.01 -8.22 -2.40
N GLN A 43 2.20 -7.95 -1.38
CA GLN A 43 0.77 -7.68 -1.49
C GLN A 43 0.32 -6.72 -0.38
N VAL A 44 -0.82 -6.08 -0.56
CA VAL A 44 -1.45 -5.20 0.43
C VAL A 44 -2.94 -5.51 0.52
N THR A 45 -3.46 -5.63 1.74
CA THR A 45 -4.90 -5.81 1.98
C THR A 45 -5.55 -4.48 2.35
N ILE A 46 -6.63 -4.13 1.66
CA ILE A 46 -7.45 -2.95 1.95
C ILE A 46 -8.88 -3.43 2.19
N GLY A 47 -9.32 -3.35 3.45
CA GLY A 47 -10.59 -3.95 3.87
C GLY A 47 -10.55 -5.46 3.71
N GLU A 48 -11.49 -6.02 2.96
CA GLU A 48 -11.60 -7.47 2.70
C GLU A 48 -10.89 -7.91 1.41
N HIS A 49 -10.23 -6.99 0.70
CA HIS A 49 -9.61 -7.25 -0.60
C HIS A 49 -8.09 -7.16 -0.52
N THR A 50 -7.42 -8.24 -0.90
CA THR A 50 -5.96 -8.29 -1.06
C THR A 50 -5.58 -7.96 -2.50
N TYR A 51 -4.59 -7.09 -2.66
CA TYR A 51 -4.07 -6.63 -3.94
C TYR A 51 -2.58 -6.97 -4.05
N PRO A 52 -2.15 -7.72 -5.07
CA PRO A 52 -0.74 -7.95 -5.32
C PRO A 52 -0.05 -6.64 -5.74
N LEU A 53 1.22 -6.49 -5.36
CA LEU A 53 2.07 -5.40 -5.82
C LEU A 53 2.61 -5.74 -7.22
N GLN A 54 2.89 -4.70 -8.00
CA GLN A 54 3.35 -4.87 -9.37
C GLN A 54 4.83 -5.26 -9.40
N GLU A 55 5.18 -6.29 -10.17
CA GLU A 55 6.58 -6.69 -10.36
C GLU A 55 7.26 -5.89 -11.49
N PRO A 56 8.53 -5.46 -11.33
CA PRO A 56 9.31 -5.52 -10.09
C PRO A 56 8.77 -4.52 -9.05
N PHE A 57 8.85 -4.89 -7.76
CA PHE A 57 8.51 -4.00 -6.64
C PHE A 57 9.76 -3.71 -5.82
N LEU A 58 10.27 -2.48 -5.93
CA LEU A 58 11.47 -2.00 -5.26
C LEU A 58 11.19 -0.76 -4.41
N VAL A 59 11.67 -0.78 -3.18
CA VAL A 59 11.67 0.36 -2.27
C VAL A 59 13.13 0.74 -2.00
N LEU A 60 13.44 2.03 -2.17
CA LEU A 60 14.75 2.65 -1.99
C LEU A 60 14.72 3.60 -0.78
#